data_AF-A0A939ESK4-F1
#
_entry.id   AF-A0A939ESK4-F1
#
_cell.length_a   1.000
_cell.length_b   1.000
_cell.length_c   1.000
_cell.angle_alpha   90.00
_cell.angle_beta   90.00
_cell.angle_gamma   90.00
#
_symmetry.space_group_name_H-M   'P 1'
#
loop_
_entity.id
_entity.type
_entity.pdbx_description
1 polymer ?
#
loop_
_entity_poly.entity_id
_entity_poly.type
_entity_poly.pdbx_seq_one_letter_code
_entity_poly.pdbx_strand_id
1 'polypeptide(L)'
;MFRIINQDTIKVWEAPLSNWTAPTTAVVTNGGSYLVTLDNWASLGYGDNVFVVYSQQGHLLKQYALADFSPFPIDAYRRSISSLWWCCGIKPTTSQQIQLCFYDEEKNQKTGRYNLSTLQFEF
;
A
#
# COMPACT_ATOMS: atom_id res chain seq x y z
N MET A 1 7.22 -3.80 14.40
CA MET A 1 8.54 -3.73 13.74
C MET A 1 9.63 -3.80 14.79
N PHE A 2 10.72 -4.48 14.47
CA PHE A 2 11.87 -4.62 15.36
C PHE A 2 13.14 -4.11 14.68
N ARG A 3 14.05 -3.54 15.47
CA ARG A 3 15.43 -3.23 15.08
C ARG A 3 16.35 -4.22 15.78
N ILE A 4 17.31 -4.77 15.05
CA ILE A 4 18.32 -5.67 15.62
C ILE A 4 19.46 -4.82 16.17
N ILE A 5 19.80 -5.00 17.45
CA ILE A 5 20.96 -4.38 18.11
C ILE A 5 21.68 -5.47 18.88
N ASN A 6 22.97 -5.71 18.60
CA ASN A 6 23.79 -6.70 19.29
C ASN A 6 23.14 -8.09 19.43
N GLN A 7 22.52 -8.58 18.36
CA GLN A 7 21.76 -9.85 18.30
C GLN A 7 20.41 -9.88 19.03
N ASP A 8 20.05 -8.81 19.76
CA ASP A 8 18.73 -8.63 20.34
C ASP A 8 17.79 -7.87 19.40
N THR A 9 16.48 -8.04 19.61
CA THR A 9 15.44 -7.31 18.89
C THR A 9 14.76 -6.31 19.81
N ILE A 10 14.72 -5.04 19.37
CA ILE A 10 14.03 -3.97 20.07
C ILE A 10 12.81 -3.56 19.26
N LYS A 11 11.63 -3.56 19.88
CA LYS A 11 10.39 -3.10 19.26
C LYS A 11 10.50 -1.60 18.98
N VAL A 12 10.40 -1.21 17.70
CA VAL A 12 10.50 0.19 17.26
C VAL A 12 9.17 0.75 16.75
N TRP A 13 8.21 -0.12 16.45
CA TRP A 13 6.89 0.28 15.97
C TRP A 13 5.85 -0.79 16.29
N GLU A 14 4.69 -0.37 16.77
CA GLU A 14 3.51 -1.20 16.96
C GLU A 14 2.29 -0.30 16.93
N ALA A 15 1.29 -0.65 16.12
CA ALA A 15 0.01 0.03 16.08
C ALA A 15 -1.07 -0.91 15.54
N PRO A 16 -2.34 -0.69 15.91
CA PRO A 16 -3.45 -1.34 15.24
C PRO A 16 -3.52 -0.87 13.78
N LEU A 17 -3.72 -1.81 12.85
CA LEU A 17 -3.96 -1.51 11.44
C LEU A 17 -5.46 -1.36 11.19
N SER A 18 -5.84 -0.51 10.24
CA SER A 18 -7.24 -0.36 9.80
C SER A 18 -7.73 -1.58 9.02
N ASN A 19 -6.81 -2.38 8.47
CA ASN A 19 -7.14 -3.62 7.78
C ASN A 19 -7.86 -4.58 8.72
N TRP A 20 -9.07 -5.04 8.34
CA TRP A 20 -9.94 -5.80 9.25
C TRP A 20 -9.35 -7.17 9.65
N THR A 21 -8.61 -7.81 8.75
CA THR A 21 -7.93 -9.09 9.03
C THR A 21 -6.42 -8.91 9.06
N ALA A 22 -5.83 -8.61 7.91
CA ALA A 22 -4.43 -8.30 7.73
C ALA A 22 -4.27 -7.64 6.35
N PRO A 23 -3.23 -6.85 6.12
CA PRO A 23 -2.89 -6.42 4.78
C PRO A 23 -2.27 -7.57 3.96
N THR A 24 -2.42 -7.54 2.64
CA THR A 24 -1.71 -8.50 1.77
C THR A 24 -0.24 -8.13 1.61
N THR A 25 0.04 -6.83 1.65
CA THR A 25 1.39 -6.27 1.52
C THR A 25 1.58 -5.14 2.53
N ALA A 26 2.75 -5.09 3.16
CA ALA A 26 3.17 -3.99 4.03
C ALA A 26 4.57 -3.54 3.64
N VAL A 27 4.73 -2.24 3.41
CA VAL A 27 5.97 -1.62 2.93
C VAL A 27 6.34 -0.47 3.85
N VAL A 28 7.60 -0.46 4.28
CA VAL A 28 8.17 0.59 5.11
C VAL A 28 9.04 1.45 4.23
N THR A 29 8.92 2.77 4.31
CA THR A 29 9.70 3.67 3.46
C THR A 29 11.13 3.79 3.95
N ASN A 30 12.01 4.28 3.07
CA ASN A 30 13.41 4.49 3.44
C ASN A 30 13.49 5.46 4.63
N GLY A 31 14.14 5.06 5.71
CA GLY A 31 14.20 5.84 6.96
C GLY A 31 13.06 5.57 7.95
N GLY A 32 12.05 4.79 7.58
CA GLY A 32 11.01 4.29 8.50
C GLY A 32 9.99 5.33 8.97
N SER A 33 9.87 6.46 8.25
CA SER A 33 8.93 7.52 8.61
C SER A 33 7.47 7.20 8.29
N TYR A 34 7.22 6.26 7.38
CA TYR A 34 5.89 5.84 6.98
C TYR A 34 5.80 4.32 6.81
N LEU A 35 4.61 3.81 7.09
CA LEU A 35 4.18 2.46 6.73
C LEU A 35 3.05 2.57 5.72
N VAL A 36 3.13 1.78 4.65
CA VAL A 36 2.05 1.66 3.67
C VAL A 36 1.58 0.21 3.63
N THR A 37 0.27 0.01 3.64
CA THR A 37 -0.33 -1.31 3.46
C THR A 37 -1.20 -1.35 2.21
N LEU A 38 -1.25 -2.52 1.57
CA LEU A 38 -2.12 -2.78 0.44
C LEU A 38 -3.12 -3.87 0.78
N ASP A 39 -4.35 -3.63 0.33
CA ASP A 39 -5.52 -4.51 0.35
C ASP A 39 -5.86 -5.09 1.73
N ASN A 40 -7.09 -5.59 1.88
CA ASN A 40 -7.38 -6.54 2.93
C ASN A 40 -7.12 -7.95 2.43
N TRP A 41 -6.59 -8.81 3.31
CA TRP A 41 -6.52 -10.24 3.03
C TRP A 41 -7.91 -10.78 2.64
N ALA A 42 -7.95 -11.64 1.62
CA ALA A 42 -9.14 -12.16 0.96
C ALA A 42 -10.01 -11.15 0.16
N SER A 43 -9.63 -9.87 0.08
CA SER A 43 -10.43 -8.83 -0.59
C SER A 43 -9.55 -7.81 -1.31
N LEU A 44 -8.87 -8.25 -2.38
CA LEU A 44 -7.96 -7.38 -3.15
C LEU A 44 -8.77 -6.40 -4.01
N GLY A 45 -8.39 -5.12 -3.96
CA GLY A 45 -8.99 -4.05 -4.75
C GLY A 45 -10.39 -3.61 -4.29
N TYR A 46 -10.86 -4.08 -3.13
CA TYR A 46 -12.18 -3.76 -2.60
C TYR A 46 -12.14 -3.06 -1.24
N GLY A 47 -13.13 -2.19 -1.01
CA GLY A 47 -13.27 -1.37 0.20
C GLY A 47 -12.29 -0.21 0.26
N ASP A 48 -12.23 0.46 1.42
CA ASP A 48 -11.47 1.71 1.59
C ASP A 48 -10.00 1.49 2.00
N ASN A 49 -9.62 0.24 2.30
CA ASN A 49 -8.27 -0.13 2.74
C ASN A 49 -7.46 -0.81 1.62
N VAL A 50 -7.61 -0.34 0.38
CA VAL A 50 -6.81 -0.83 -0.76
C VAL A 50 -5.41 -0.24 -0.71
N PHE A 51 -5.27 1.04 -0.38
CA PHE A 51 -3.98 1.68 -0.13
C PHE A 51 -4.08 2.53 1.13
N VAL A 52 -3.30 2.19 2.16
CA VAL A 52 -3.37 2.86 3.45
C VAL A 52 -1.99 3.35 3.87
N VAL A 53 -1.93 4.58 4.36
CA VAL A 53 -0.69 5.24 4.82
C VAL A 53 -0.79 5.51 6.32
N TYR A 54 0.24 5.10 7.04
CA TYR A 54 0.41 5.35 8.46
C TYR A 54 1.67 6.15 8.74
N SER A 55 1.64 6.98 9.77
CA SER A 55 2.80 7.67 10.28
C SER A 55 3.75 6.72 11.02
N GLN A 56 4.95 7.21 11.35
CA GLN A 56 5.89 6.53 12.22
C GLN A 56 5.32 6.23 13.62
N GLN A 57 4.33 6.98 14.09
CA GLN A 57 3.65 6.72 15.37
C GLN A 57 2.48 5.73 15.22
N GLY A 58 2.21 5.29 13.99
CA GLY A 58 1.12 4.37 13.68
C GLY A 58 -0.24 5.05 13.52
N HIS A 59 -0.28 6.38 13.42
CA HIS A 59 -1.51 7.09 13.12
C HIS A 59 -1.90 6.87 11.67
N LEU A 60 -3.17 6.57 11.43
CA LEU A 60 -3.74 6.55 10.09
C LEU A 60 -3.68 7.97 9.49
N LEU A 61 -2.95 8.12 8.39
CA LEU A 61 -2.81 9.41 7.68
C LEU A 61 -3.76 9.49 6.49
N LYS A 62 -3.92 8.37 5.76
CA LYS A 62 -4.74 8.32 4.56
C LYS A 62 -5.16 6.90 4.23
N GLN A 63 -6.34 6.75 3.65
CA GLN A 63 -6.87 5.51 3.11
C GLN A 63 -7.50 5.79 1.75
N TYR A 64 -7.44 4.82 0.85
CA TYR A 64 -7.98 4.90 -0.49
C TYR A 64 -8.66 3.59 -0.88
N ALA A 65 -9.82 3.72 -1.51
CA ALA A 65 -10.37 2.68 -2.37
C ALA A 65 -9.60 2.64 -3.69
N LEU A 66 -9.63 1.51 -4.41
CA LEU A 66 -8.93 1.38 -5.69
C LEU A 66 -9.38 2.45 -6.70
N ALA A 67 -10.67 2.81 -6.70
CA ALA A 67 -11.24 3.81 -7.60
C ALA A 67 -10.67 5.22 -7.41
N ASP A 68 -10.12 5.54 -6.24
CA ASP A 68 -9.61 6.88 -5.94
C ASP A 68 -8.28 7.16 -6.66
N PHE A 69 -7.56 6.12 -7.06
CA PHE A 69 -6.20 6.26 -7.61
C PHE A 69 -5.90 5.33 -8.79
N SER A 70 -6.86 4.53 -9.24
CA SER A 70 -6.64 3.60 -10.33
C SER A 70 -6.36 4.33 -11.66
N PRO A 71 -5.25 4.02 -12.37
CA PRO A 71 -4.96 4.59 -13.69
C PRO A 71 -5.71 3.88 -14.83
N PHE A 72 -6.50 2.86 -14.50
CA PHE A 72 -7.39 2.13 -15.39
C PHE A 72 -8.84 2.21 -14.87
N PRO A 73 -9.85 2.05 -15.74
CA PRO A 73 -11.21 1.76 -15.30
C PRO A 73 -11.26 0.52 -14.39
N ILE A 74 -12.11 0.51 -13.36
CA ILE A 74 -12.17 -0.60 -12.38
C ILE A 74 -12.61 -1.92 -13.03
N ASP A 75 -13.42 -1.85 -14.07
CA ASP A 75 -13.86 -2.98 -14.89
C ASP A 75 -12.79 -3.53 -15.84
N ALA A 76 -11.67 -2.84 -16.02
CA ALA A 76 -10.54 -3.32 -16.81
C ALA A 76 -9.65 -4.34 -16.07
N TYR A 77 -9.80 -4.47 -14.75
CA TYR A 77 -9.00 -5.40 -13.95
C TYR A 77 -9.53 -6.83 -14.02
N ARG A 78 -8.61 -7.79 -14.09
CA ARG A 78 -8.94 -9.21 -13.97
C ARG A 78 -9.65 -9.46 -12.64
N ARG A 79 -10.85 -10.04 -12.70
CA ARG A 79 -11.70 -10.29 -11.54
C ARG A 79 -11.77 -11.78 -11.20
N SER A 80 -11.70 -12.10 -9.91
CA SER A 80 -12.14 -13.38 -9.35
C SER A 80 -13.40 -13.17 -8.50
N ILE A 81 -13.87 -14.23 -7.82
CA ILE A 81 -15.06 -14.16 -6.95
C ILE A 81 -14.92 -13.07 -5.87
N SER A 82 -13.72 -12.86 -5.33
CA SER A 82 -13.47 -11.96 -4.20
C SER A 82 -12.35 -10.95 -4.42
N SER A 83 -11.75 -10.88 -5.61
CA SER A 83 -10.57 -10.04 -5.85
C SER A 83 -10.59 -9.33 -7.19
N LEU A 84 -10.08 -8.11 -7.22
CA LEU A 84 -9.56 -7.44 -8.40
C LEU A 84 -8.03 -7.55 -8.38
N TRP A 85 -7.46 -8.18 -9.40
CA TRP A 85 -6.02 -8.36 -9.51
C TRP A 85 -5.41 -7.14 -10.20
N TRP A 86 -5.06 -6.12 -9.41
CA TRP A 86 -4.67 -4.79 -9.91
C TRP A 86 -3.18 -4.47 -9.79
N CYS A 87 -2.53 -4.93 -8.71
CA CYS A 87 -1.16 -4.53 -8.35
C CYS A 87 -0.11 -5.55 -8.82
N CYS A 88 0.87 -5.12 -9.62
CA CYS A 88 2.04 -5.93 -10.01
C CYS A 88 3.26 -5.70 -9.13
N GLY A 89 3.22 -4.71 -8.23
CA GLY A 89 4.32 -4.45 -7.32
C GLY A 89 4.29 -3.06 -6.71
N ILE A 90 4.96 -2.94 -5.57
CA ILE A 90 5.13 -1.70 -4.83
C ILE A 90 6.58 -1.61 -4.37
N LYS A 91 7.19 -0.43 -4.51
CA LYS A 91 8.57 -0.19 -4.06
C LYS A 91 8.73 1.21 -3.48
N PRO A 92 9.37 1.36 -2.30
CA PRO A 92 9.90 2.65 -1.87
C PRO A 92 10.99 3.10 -2.84
N THR A 93 10.89 4.32 -3.35
CA THR A 93 11.94 4.94 -4.17
C THR A 93 12.82 5.86 -3.33
N THR A 94 12.19 6.68 -2.47
CA THR A 94 12.89 7.58 -1.54
C THR A 94 12.26 7.46 -0.14
N SER A 95 12.67 8.31 0.80
CA SER A 95 12.05 8.37 2.13
C SER A 95 10.60 8.87 2.11
N GLN A 96 10.22 9.61 1.06
CA GLN A 96 8.91 10.28 0.93
C GLN A 96 8.15 9.88 -0.34
N GLN A 97 8.63 8.89 -1.10
CA GLN A 97 7.98 8.46 -2.32
C GLN A 97 7.92 6.94 -2.44
N ILE A 98 6.77 6.47 -2.93
CA ILE A 98 6.54 5.08 -3.31
C ILE A 98 6.13 5.03 -4.78
N GLN A 99 6.59 4.00 -5.48
CA GLN A 99 6.13 3.66 -6.81
C GLN A 99 5.24 2.42 -6.76
N LEU A 100 4.09 2.48 -7.44
CA LEU A 100 3.16 1.38 -7.62
C LEU A 100 3.06 0.98 -9.08
N CYS A 101 3.00 -0.32 -9.32
CA CYS A 101 2.78 -0.93 -10.62
C CYS A 101 1.34 -1.44 -10.68
N PHE A 102 0.63 -1.06 -11.73
CA PHE A 102 -0.74 -1.46 -12.03
C PHE A 102 -0.73 -2.30 -13.30
N TYR A 103 -1.55 -3.35 -13.36
CA TYR A 103 -1.81 -4.08 -14.60
C TYR A 103 -3.30 -4.35 -14.78
N ASP A 104 -3.78 -4.26 -16.01
CA ASP A 104 -5.14 -4.64 -16.39
C ASP A 104 -5.23 -6.13 -16.79
N GLU A 105 -6.43 -6.60 -17.16
CA GLU A 105 -6.63 -7.99 -17.59
C GLU A 105 -5.77 -8.40 -18.80
N GLU A 106 -5.48 -7.45 -19.70
CA GLU A 106 -4.63 -7.64 -20.87
C GLU A 106 -3.12 -7.58 -20.53
N LYS A 107 -2.76 -7.35 -19.26
CA LYS A 107 -1.40 -7.17 -18.75
C LYS A 107 -0.72 -5.88 -19.24
N ASN A 108 -1.48 -4.90 -19.72
CA ASN A 108 -0.94 -3.55 -19.93
C ASN A 108 -0.55 -2.97 -18.58
N GLN A 109 0.65 -2.39 -18.50
CA GLN A 109 1.17 -1.86 -17.24
C GLN A 109 1.18 -0.34 -17.22
N LYS A 110 0.79 0.23 -16.07
CA LYS A 110 1.00 1.64 -15.76
C LYS A 110 1.69 1.76 -14.41
N THR A 111 2.46 2.82 -14.25
CA THR A 111 3.14 3.12 -12.99
C THR A 111 2.55 4.39 -12.41
N GLY A 112 2.18 4.37 -11.14
CA GLY A 112 1.84 5.56 -10.36
C GLY A 112 2.92 5.85 -9.33
N ARG A 113 3.11 7.13 -9.01
CA ARG A 113 3.94 7.55 -7.87
C ARG A 113 3.04 8.09 -6.77
N TYR A 114 3.42 7.85 -5.52
CA TYR A 114 2.72 8.38 -4.36
C TYR A 114 3.68 9.20 -3.52
N ASN A 115 3.30 10.45 -3.25
CA ASN A 115 4.04 11.37 -2.42
C ASN A 115 3.51 11.30 -0.99
N LEU A 116 4.35 10.86 -0.07
CA LEU A 116 3.98 10.63 1.33
C LEU A 116 3.91 11.92 2.15
N SER A 117 4.55 12.99 1.70
CA SER A 117 4.52 14.29 2.37
C SER A 117 3.25 15.08 2.03
N THR A 118 2.82 15.04 0.77
CA THR A 118 1.56 15.68 0.33
C THR A 118 0.35 14.75 0.43
N LEU A 119 0.58 13.44 0.61
CA LEU A 119 -0.41 12.38 0.64
C LEU A 119 -1.25 12.32 -0.66
N GLN A 120 -0.59 12.38 -1.82
CA GLN A 120 -1.24 12.42 -3.13
C GLN A 120 -0.56 11.47 -4.13
N PHE A 121 -1.37 10.97 -5.06
CA PHE A 121 -0.88 10.26 -6.24
C PHE A 121 -0.46 11.24 -7.35
N GLU A 122 0.59 10.86 -8.07
CA GLU A 122 1.19 11.56 -9.20
C GLU A 122 1.24 10.56 -10.37
N PHE A 123 0.54 10.87 -11.47
CA PHE A 123 0.46 10.06 -12.69
C PHE A 123 1.02 10.81 -13.89
#